data_AF-A0A7Y7AG33-F1
#
_entry.id   AF-A0A7Y7AG33-F1
#
_cell.length_a   1.000
_cell.length_b   1.000
_cell.length_c   1.000
_cell.angle_alpha   90.00
_cell.angle_beta   90.00
_cell.angle_gamma   90.00
#
_symmetry.space_group_name_H-M   'P 1'
#
loop_
_entity.id
_entity.type
_entity.pdbx_description
1 polymer ?
#
loop_
_entity_poly.entity_id
_entity_poly.type
_entity_poly.pdbx_seq_one_letter_code
_entity_poly.pdbx_strand_id
1 'polypeptide(L)'
;MKKILMVVATGMLLASCSSTQDKEAAAGFCECYSMNEGAEATSFTEIMESAEKMTKCITSWQEKFDGKISKDGFSAELKEQCPDAHSKAEEMGVFK
;
A
#
# COMPACT_ATOMS: atom_id res chain seq x y z
N MET A 1 -28.87 45.59 -2.27
CA MET A 1 -29.23 44.16 -2.40
C MET A 1 -28.55 43.65 -3.68
N LYS A 2 -27.74 42.60 -3.77
CA LYS A 2 -27.28 41.54 -2.88
C LYS A 2 -25.80 41.26 -3.24
N LYS A 3 -25.03 40.84 -2.24
CA LYS A 3 -23.59 40.63 -2.27
C LYS A 3 -23.21 39.39 -3.10
N ILE A 4 -22.02 39.48 -3.67
CA ILE A 4 -21.12 38.43 -4.18
C ILE A 4 -21.12 37.20 -3.26
N LEU A 5 -20.99 36.00 -3.83
CA LEU A 5 -20.04 34.96 -3.39
C LEU A 5 -19.98 33.82 -4.42
N MET A 6 -18.99 33.90 -5.30
CA MET A 6 -18.39 32.71 -5.92
C MET A 6 -17.77 31.87 -4.80
N VAL A 7 -18.22 30.62 -4.63
CA VAL A 7 -17.50 29.62 -3.82
C VAL A 7 -17.56 28.27 -4.54
N VAL A 8 -16.55 28.05 -5.37
CA VAL A 8 -15.69 26.85 -5.37
C VAL A 8 -16.43 25.54 -5.07
N ALA A 9 -16.99 24.93 -6.11
CA ALA A 9 -17.42 23.53 -6.12
C ALA A 9 -16.22 22.58 -6.35
N THR A 10 -15.16 22.70 -5.54
CA THR A 10 -13.96 21.84 -5.63
C THR A 10 -13.82 20.88 -4.46
N GLY A 11 -14.85 20.76 -3.62
CA GLY A 11 -14.80 20.00 -2.36
C GLY A 11 -15.28 18.55 -2.42
N MET A 12 -15.84 18.06 -3.54
CA MET A 12 -16.48 16.73 -3.59
C MET A 12 -15.72 15.66 -4.39
N LEU A 13 -14.54 15.96 -4.94
CA LEU A 13 -13.76 15.01 -5.74
C LEU A 13 -12.58 14.36 -5.00
N LEU A 14 -12.36 14.66 -3.71
CA LEU A 14 -11.20 14.15 -2.97
C LEU A 14 -11.48 12.90 -2.11
N ALA A 15 -12.73 12.47 -1.98
CA ALA A 15 -13.09 11.27 -1.21
C ALA A 15 -13.11 9.98 -2.05
N SER A 16 -13.06 10.08 -3.39
CA SER A 16 -13.22 8.93 -4.30
C SER A 16 -11.94 8.52 -5.04
N CYS A 17 -10.81 9.17 -4.80
CA CYS A 17 -9.51 8.74 -5.33
C CYS A 17 -8.74 7.84 -4.36
N SER A 18 -8.94 8.01 -3.04
CA SER A 18 -8.19 7.21 -2.07
C SER A 18 -8.57 5.73 -2.16
N SER A 19 -9.85 5.38 -2.31
CA SER A 19 -10.25 3.95 -2.36
C SER A 19 -9.62 3.18 -3.52
N THR A 20 -9.42 3.81 -4.68
CA THR A 20 -8.78 3.14 -5.82
C THR A 20 -7.27 3.02 -5.62
N GLN A 21 -6.62 4.08 -5.13
CA GLN A 21 -5.19 4.05 -4.86
C GLN A 21 -4.84 3.13 -3.67
N ASP A 22 -5.69 3.09 -2.64
CA ASP A 22 -5.58 2.22 -1.47
C ASP A 22 -5.73 0.74 -1.91
N LYS A 23 -6.66 0.44 -2.85
CA LYS A 23 -6.80 -0.88 -3.48
C LYS A 23 -5.57 -1.30 -4.29
N GLU A 24 -5.09 -0.41 -5.15
CA GLU A 24 -3.88 -0.67 -5.94
C GLU A 24 -2.65 -0.84 -5.06
N ALA A 25 -2.56 -0.08 -3.98
CA ALA A 25 -1.48 -0.20 -3.00
C ALA A 25 -1.58 -1.51 -2.22
N ALA A 26 -2.78 -1.92 -1.78
CA ALA A 26 -3.00 -3.22 -1.15
C ALA A 26 -2.56 -4.37 -2.07
N ALA A 27 -3.02 -4.39 -3.32
CA ALA A 27 -2.65 -5.41 -4.29
C ALA A 27 -1.12 -5.48 -4.52
N GLY A 28 -0.47 -4.33 -4.74
CA GLY A 28 0.99 -4.29 -4.92
C GLY A 28 1.78 -4.73 -3.67
N PHE A 29 1.28 -4.44 -2.48
CA PHE A 29 1.92 -4.89 -1.24
C PHE A 29 1.73 -6.41 -1.03
N CYS A 30 0.54 -6.95 -1.36
CA CYS A 30 0.29 -8.40 -1.38
C CYS A 30 1.25 -9.12 -2.34
N GLU A 31 1.47 -8.56 -3.54
CA GLU A 31 2.42 -9.10 -4.52
C GLU A 31 3.85 -9.16 -3.94
N CYS A 32 4.33 -8.09 -3.29
CA CYS A 32 5.65 -8.10 -2.67
C CYS A 32 5.82 -9.18 -1.59
N TYR A 33 4.76 -9.49 -0.83
CA TYR A 33 4.81 -10.49 0.23
C TYR A 33 4.64 -11.93 -0.27
N SER A 34 3.80 -12.15 -1.28
CA SER A 34 3.65 -13.47 -1.91
C SER A 34 4.92 -13.94 -2.65
N MET A 35 5.78 -13.01 -3.09
CA MET A 35 7.11 -13.32 -3.63
C MET A 35 8.05 -13.96 -2.60
N ASN A 36 7.78 -13.80 -1.30
CA ASN A 36 8.60 -14.36 -0.23
C ASN A 36 8.09 -15.74 0.24
N GLU A 37 6.80 -16.01 0.11
CA GLU A 37 6.19 -17.30 0.51
C GLU A 37 6.47 -18.44 -0.47
N GLY A 38 6.83 -18.12 -1.73
CA GLY A 38 7.24 -19.12 -2.73
C GLY A 38 8.71 -19.54 -2.66
N ALA A 39 9.52 -18.91 -1.82
CA ALA A 39 10.93 -19.22 -1.70
C ALA A 39 11.14 -20.27 -0.59
N GLU A 40 10.94 -21.55 -0.92
CA GLU A 40 11.66 -22.64 -0.24
C GLU A 40 13.15 -22.52 -0.59
N ALA A 41 13.80 -21.47 -0.10
CA ALA A 41 15.19 -21.19 -0.42
C ALA A 41 16.06 -22.27 0.23
N THR A 42 16.65 -23.12 -0.59
CA THR A 42 17.47 -24.25 -0.15
C THR A 42 18.94 -23.85 0.08
N SER A 43 19.30 -22.61 -0.30
CA SER A 43 20.64 -22.07 -0.18
C SER A 43 20.67 -20.62 0.32
N PHE A 44 21.77 -20.24 0.96
CA PHE A 44 22.00 -18.87 1.45
C PHE A 44 21.92 -17.81 0.33
N THR A 45 22.38 -18.14 -0.87
CA THR A 45 22.30 -17.26 -2.04
C THR A 45 20.85 -16.99 -2.44
N GLU A 46 20.00 -18.01 -2.48
CA GLU A 46 18.56 -17.86 -2.79
C GLU A 46 17.81 -17.05 -1.73
N ILE A 47 18.21 -17.19 -0.45
CA ILE A 47 17.69 -16.36 0.65
C ILE A 47 18.06 -14.88 0.42
N MET A 48 19.32 -14.59 0.08
CA MET A 48 19.77 -13.23 -0.19
C MET A 48 19.07 -12.62 -1.41
N GLU A 49 18.94 -13.38 -2.51
CA GLU A 49 18.24 -12.90 -3.70
C GLU A 49 16.76 -12.63 -3.44
N SER A 50 16.10 -13.47 -2.64
CA SER A 50 14.69 -13.28 -2.26
C SER A 50 14.53 -12.04 -1.37
N ALA A 51 15.42 -11.85 -0.40
CA ALA A 51 15.45 -10.65 0.44
C ALA A 51 15.69 -9.37 -0.38
N GLU A 52 16.60 -9.40 -1.36
CA GLU A 52 16.83 -8.27 -2.27
C GLU A 52 15.61 -7.96 -3.14
N LYS A 53 14.95 -8.98 -3.70
CA LYS A 53 13.74 -8.81 -4.51
C LYS A 53 12.61 -8.20 -3.67
N MET A 54 12.41 -8.70 -2.46
CA MET A 54 11.42 -8.16 -1.54
C MET A 54 11.73 -6.71 -1.17
N THR A 55 12.99 -6.41 -0.83
CA THR A 55 13.42 -5.04 -0.51
C THR A 55 13.16 -4.10 -1.68
N LYS A 56 13.57 -4.48 -2.91
CA LYS A 56 13.32 -3.69 -4.12
C LYS A 56 11.82 -3.49 -4.38
N CYS A 57 11.01 -4.52 -4.15
CA CYS A 57 9.56 -4.44 -4.31
C CYS A 57 8.95 -3.43 -3.33
N ILE A 58 9.29 -3.54 -2.04
CA ILE A 58 8.78 -2.63 -0.99
C ILE A 58 9.26 -1.19 -1.23
N THR A 59 10.52 -0.98 -1.59
CA THR A 59 11.03 0.37 -1.92
C THR A 59 10.28 0.97 -3.11
N SER A 60 10.08 0.20 -4.19
CA SER A 60 9.36 0.68 -5.37
C SER A 60 7.89 0.96 -5.06
N TRP A 61 7.27 0.14 -4.20
CA TRP A 61 5.93 0.36 -3.70
C TRP A 61 5.84 1.66 -2.90
N GLN A 62 6.79 1.91 -1.99
CA GLN A 62 6.86 3.13 -1.20
C GLN A 62 7.00 4.36 -2.10
N GLU A 63 7.94 4.37 -3.05
CA GLU A 63 8.10 5.48 -4.01
C GLU A 63 6.82 5.78 -4.80
N LYS A 64 6.05 4.74 -5.12
CA LYS A 64 4.81 4.87 -5.87
C LYS A 64 3.67 5.44 -5.04
N PHE A 65 3.53 5.05 -3.78
CA PHE A 65 2.33 5.29 -2.97
C PHE A 65 2.53 6.18 -1.74
N ASP A 66 3.76 6.49 -1.34
CA ASP A 66 4.05 7.35 -0.19
C ASP A 66 3.37 8.72 -0.35
N GLY A 67 2.69 9.16 0.72
CA GLY A 67 1.87 10.36 0.75
C GLY A 67 0.63 10.38 -0.15
N LYS A 68 0.33 9.30 -0.91
CA LYS A 68 -0.81 9.23 -1.84
C LYS A 68 -1.96 8.35 -1.34
N ILE A 69 -1.68 7.44 -0.41
CA ILE A 69 -2.66 6.51 0.18
C ILE A 69 -3.02 6.91 1.60
N SER A 70 -4.22 6.53 2.02
CA SER A 70 -4.63 6.68 3.42
C SER A 70 -4.16 5.48 4.22
N LYS A 71 -3.58 5.69 5.41
CA LYS A 71 -3.14 4.58 6.28
C LYS A 71 -4.29 3.64 6.62
N ASP A 72 -5.46 4.20 6.96
CA ASP A 72 -6.65 3.43 7.34
C ASP A 72 -7.26 2.68 6.14
N GLY A 73 -7.37 3.34 4.97
CA GLY A 73 -7.90 2.72 3.77
C GLY A 73 -6.99 1.62 3.24
N PHE A 74 -5.68 1.87 3.18
CA PHE A 74 -4.70 0.84 2.82
C PHE A 74 -4.73 -0.34 3.81
N SER A 75 -4.80 -0.09 5.12
CA SER A 75 -4.91 -1.15 6.12
C SER A 75 -6.17 -1.99 5.93
N ALA A 76 -7.32 -1.36 5.69
CA ALA A 76 -8.58 -2.07 5.45
C ALA A 76 -8.53 -2.93 4.17
N GLU A 77 -8.06 -2.37 3.06
CA GLU A 77 -7.94 -3.06 1.78
C GLU A 77 -6.91 -4.21 1.84
N LEU A 78 -5.78 -4.00 2.52
CA LEU A 78 -4.76 -5.04 2.68
C LEU A 78 -5.27 -6.19 3.56
N LYS A 79 -6.01 -5.88 4.62
CA LYS A 79 -6.64 -6.89 5.49
C LYS A 79 -7.67 -7.73 4.73
N GLU A 80 -8.40 -7.12 3.80
CA GLU A 80 -9.38 -7.83 2.96
C GLU A 80 -8.70 -8.73 1.92
N GLN A 81 -7.65 -8.24 1.26
CA GLN A 81 -7.03 -8.91 0.11
C GLN A 81 -5.95 -9.93 0.51
N CYS A 82 -5.12 -9.64 1.52
CA CYS A 82 -4.05 -10.52 1.98
C CYS A 82 -3.80 -10.38 3.50
N PRO A 83 -4.60 -11.07 4.33
CA PRO A 83 -4.54 -10.99 5.79
C PRO A 83 -3.17 -11.26 6.41
N ASP A 84 -2.37 -12.14 5.80
CA ASP A 84 -1.04 -12.49 6.31
C ASP A 84 -0.03 -11.35 6.08
N ALA A 85 -0.06 -10.71 4.91
CA ALA A 85 0.74 -9.53 4.64
C ALA A 85 0.28 -8.34 5.49
N HIS A 86 -1.02 -8.23 5.77
CA HIS A 86 -1.56 -7.24 6.72
C HIS A 86 -1.00 -7.44 8.13
N SER A 87 -1.02 -8.67 8.64
CA SER A 87 -0.46 -8.99 9.96
C SER A 87 1.03 -8.65 10.04
N LYS A 88 1.80 -8.93 8.98
CA LYS A 88 3.21 -8.56 8.89
C LYS A 88 3.44 -7.06 8.83
N ALA A 89 2.63 -6.33 8.05
CA ALA A 89 2.70 -4.87 7.98
C ALA A 89 2.39 -4.22 9.34
N GLU A 90 1.46 -4.79 10.11
CA GLU A 90 1.13 -4.35 11.46
C GLU A 90 2.29 -4.61 12.45
N GLU A 91 2.90 -5.80 12.42
CA GLU A 91 4.09 -6.14 13.22
C GLU A 91 5.25 -5.17 12.98
N MET A 92 5.45 -4.77 11.72
CA MET A 92 6.49 -3.83 11.31
C MET A 92 6.15 -2.36 11.57
N GLY A 93 4.91 -2.06 12.00
CA GLY A 93 4.47 -0.70 12.28
C GLY A 93 4.22 0.17 11.05
N VAL A 94 3.96 -0.43 9.88
CA VAL A 94 3.71 0.29 8.62
C VAL A 94 2.51 1.24 8.73
N PHE A 95 1.52 0.90 9.54
CA PHE A 95 0.31 1.71 9.76
C PHE A 95 0.43 2.73 10.89
N LYS A 96 1.55 2.75 11.64
CA LYS A 96 1.74 3.67 12.78
C LYS A 96 2.22 5.04 12.31
#